data_AF-A0A821DKD4-F1
#
_entry.id   AF-A0A821DKD4-F1
#
_cell.length_a   1.000
_cell.length_b   1.000
_cell.length_c   1.000
_cell.angle_alpha   90.00
_cell.angle_beta   90.00
_cell.angle_gamma   90.00
#
_symmetry.space_group_name_H-M   'P 1'
#
loop_
_entity.id
_entity.type
_entity.pdbx_description
1 polymer ?
#
loop_
_entity_poly.entity_id
_entity_poly.type
_entity_poly.pdbx_seq_one_letter_code
_entity_poly.pdbx_strand_id
1 'polypeptide(L)'
;MFSERWFCFCCPQIHKPARRQMVAPIDEAHAQSDPPHLQINRPRFREKKRSDLTLASVIIIQKWFRRRQALFEMRRKAAWTIYQHIEYSGEQDQLKLYNFFIELMQAVSKNRRDVSVATKVLRRSSSLSGLAEELELEQLTAASTISIEPTYQGPHIVLPITKEHFEILLLAFQRGELLHPHYVLVILHELRRLLKTLPNVNVVSTHLTKFVTVVGDLHGSLADLMIIFHKNGLPSNENPYIFNGDIVDRGFQSIEIFLLISVALIVYPSNVY
;
A
#
# COMPACT_ATOMS: atom_id res chain seq x y z
N MET A 1 14.68 22.58 -1.04
CA MET A 1 13.20 22.59 -1.08
C MET A 1 12.72 21.16 -1.26
N PHE A 2 12.52 20.44 -0.17
CA PHE A 2 11.89 19.11 -0.18
C PHE A 2 10.45 19.27 0.29
N SER A 3 9.50 18.96 -0.60
CA SER A 3 8.07 18.87 -0.31
C SER A 3 7.74 17.40 -0.13
N GLU A 4 7.92 16.87 1.09
CA GLU A 4 7.39 15.57 1.46
C GLU A 4 5.89 15.73 1.79
N ARG A 5 5.02 15.21 0.92
CA ARG A 5 3.59 15.04 1.22
C ARG A 5 3.36 13.60 1.70
N TRP A 6 3.38 13.43 3.02
CA TRP A 6 2.84 12.25 3.66
C TRP A 6 1.32 12.37 3.74
N PHE A 7 0.58 11.60 2.95
CA PHE A 7 -0.87 11.45 3.09
C PHE A 7 -1.16 10.17 3.87
N CYS A 8 -1.55 10.32 5.13
CA CYS A 8 -2.09 9.23 5.95
C CYS A 8 -3.62 9.29 5.87
N PHE A 9 -4.23 8.30 5.21
CA PHE A 9 -5.67 8.12 5.15
C PHE A 9 -6.12 7.33 6.39
N CYS A 10 -6.63 8.03 7.40
CA CYS A 10 -7.54 7.44 8.40
C CYS A 10 -8.27 8.57 9.15
N CYS A 11 -9.49 8.90 8.72
CA CYS A 11 -10.37 9.84 9.41
C CYS A 11 -11.77 9.20 9.56
N PRO A 12 -12.18 8.80 10.77
CA PRO A 12 -13.58 8.46 11.04
C PRO A 12 -14.39 9.75 11.21
N GLN A 13 -15.55 9.79 10.55
CA GLN A 13 -16.47 10.91 10.54
C GLN A 13 -17.00 11.24 11.95
N ILE A 14 -16.97 12.52 12.31
CA ILE A 14 -17.71 13.04 13.47
C ILE A 14 -18.65 14.16 12.98
N HIS A 15 -19.94 13.85 13.04
CA HIS A 15 -21.06 14.73 12.76
C HIS A 15 -21.00 16.04 13.58
N LYS A 16 -21.19 17.18 12.91
CA LYS A 16 -21.50 18.48 13.55
C LYS A 16 -23.03 18.62 13.69
N PRO A 17 -23.58 19.07 14.84
CA PRO A 17 -24.96 19.50 14.90
C PRO A 17 -25.13 20.96 14.46
N ALA A 18 -26.27 21.21 13.81
CA ALA A 18 -26.67 22.43 13.12
C ALA A 18 -26.99 23.61 14.06
N ARG A 19 -26.66 24.83 13.61
CA ARG A 19 -27.20 26.09 14.14
C ARG A 19 -28.71 26.14 13.88
N ARG A 20 -29.52 26.28 14.94
CA ARG A 20 -30.89 26.80 14.84
C ARG A 20 -30.88 28.28 15.26
N GLN A 21 -31.14 29.16 14.31
CA GLN A 21 -31.66 30.50 14.57
C GLN A 21 -33.16 30.36 14.86
N MET A 22 -33.62 30.90 15.98
CA MET A 22 -35.04 31.14 16.23
C MET A 22 -35.16 32.61 16.66
N VAL A 23 -35.64 33.41 15.73
CA VAL A 23 -36.18 34.76 15.98
C VAL A 23 -37.67 34.55 16.25
N ALA A 24 -38.17 35.12 17.34
CA ALA A 24 -39.59 35.22 17.66
C ALA A 24 -39.89 36.65 18.14
N PRO A 25 -41.12 37.16 17.91
CA PRO A 25 -41.38 38.57 17.66
C PRO A 25 -41.66 39.38 18.93
N ILE A 26 -41.63 40.69 18.71
CA ILE A 26 -41.95 41.78 19.62
C ILE A 26 -43.47 41.83 19.81
N ASP A 27 -43.95 41.88 21.06
CA ASP A 27 -45.27 42.39 21.40
C ASP A 27 -45.19 43.31 22.63
N GLU A 28 -46.00 44.36 22.56
CA GLU A 28 -45.91 45.61 23.30
C GLU A 28 -46.30 45.54 24.77
N ALA A 29 -45.76 46.51 25.52
CA ALA A 29 -46.00 46.75 26.91
C ALA A 29 -47.35 47.44 27.18
N HIS A 30 -48.02 47.04 28.27
CA HIS A 30 -48.83 47.95 29.07
C HIS A 30 -48.48 47.84 30.56
N ALA A 31 -48.36 49.03 31.15
CA ALA A 31 -48.15 49.46 32.53
C ALA A 31 -48.39 48.46 33.69
N GLN A 32 -47.54 48.49 34.73
CA GLN A 32 -47.82 49.22 35.99
C GLN A 32 -46.70 49.00 37.03
N SER A 33 -46.32 50.08 37.72
CA SER A 33 -45.81 50.19 39.10
C SER A 33 -44.50 49.50 39.52
N ASP A 34 -43.50 50.33 39.83
CA ASP A 34 -42.26 50.00 40.57
C ASP A 34 -42.51 49.65 42.05
N PRO A 35 -41.74 48.68 42.62
CA PRO A 35 -41.35 48.68 44.03
C PRO A 35 -39.81 48.61 44.21
N PRO A 36 -39.29 48.87 45.43
CA PRO A 36 -38.12 49.71 45.64
C PRO A 36 -36.76 49.02 45.41
N HIS A 37 -35.78 49.86 45.07
CA HIS A 37 -34.37 49.53 44.83
C HIS A 37 -33.71 48.69 45.94
N LEU A 38 -33.50 47.40 45.68
CA LEU A 38 -32.41 46.65 46.32
C LEU A 38 -31.12 46.88 45.54
N GLN A 39 -30.22 47.68 46.10
CA GLN A 39 -28.85 47.83 45.60
C GLN A 39 -28.08 46.52 45.78
N ILE A 40 -28.18 45.62 44.80
CA ILE A 40 -27.22 44.52 44.66
C ILE A 40 -25.94 45.14 44.09
N ASN A 41 -24.94 45.33 44.96
CA ASN A 41 -23.58 45.66 44.56
C ASN A 41 -23.04 44.57 43.62
N ARG A 42 -23.23 44.72 42.31
CA ARG A 42 -22.55 43.91 41.31
C ARG A 42 -21.06 44.28 41.37
N PRO A 43 -20.15 43.31 41.55
CA PRO A 43 -18.73 43.61 41.52
C PRO A 43 -18.41 44.25 40.17
N ARG A 44 -17.80 45.45 40.19
CA ARG A 44 -17.29 46.12 38.98
C ARG A 44 -16.34 45.14 38.28
N PHE A 45 -16.81 44.49 37.21
CA PHE A 45 -15.92 43.84 36.27
C PHE A 45 -15.04 44.94 35.69
N ARG A 46 -13.77 44.99 36.11
CA ARG A 46 -12.75 45.82 35.46
C ARG A 46 -12.77 45.47 33.98
N GLU A 47 -13.23 46.39 33.14
CA GLU A 47 -13.09 46.27 31.69
C GLU A 47 -11.60 46.14 31.38
N LYS A 48 -11.18 44.92 31.03
CA LYS A 48 -9.81 44.66 30.61
C LYS A 48 -9.58 45.42 29.31
N LYS A 49 -8.50 46.20 29.25
CA LYS A 49 -8.12 46.88 28.00
C LYS A 49 -7.99 45.85 26.89
N ARG A 50 -8.33 46.24 25.66
CA ARG A 50 -8.27 45.37 24.47
C ARG A 50 -6.87 44.75 24.27
N SER A 51 -5.82 45.43 24.71
CA SER A 51 -4.43 44.93 24.78
C SER A 51 -4.26 43.74 25.74
N ASP A 52 -4.97 43.72 26.87
CA ASP A 52 -4.83 42.68 27.88
C ASP A 52 -5.59 41.42 27.49
N LEU A 53 -6.71 41.58 26.78
CA LEU A 53 -7.48 40.48 26.18
C LEU A 53 -6.69 39.82 25.05
N THR A 54 -6.09 40.61 24.17
CA THR A 54 -5.24 40.10 23.08
C THR A 54 -4.01 39.39 23.62
N LEU A 55 -3.33 39.95 24.63
CA LEU A 55 -2.21 39.30 25.30
C LEU A 55 -2.61 37.98 25.98
N ALA A 56 -3.75 37.96 26.68
CA ALA A 56 -4.27 36.75 27.31
C ALA A 56 -4.60 35.65 26.28
N SER A 57 -5.23 36.02 25.15
CA SER A 57 -5.51 35.07 24.05
C SER A 57 -4.22 34.52 23.44
N VAL A 58 -3.19 35.35 23.22
CA VAL A 58 -1.89 34.91 22.71
C VAL A 58 -1.24 33.89 23.64
N ILE A 59 -1.26 34.13 24.96
CA ILE A 59 -0.70 33.21 25.95
C ILE A 59 -1.43 31.86 25.93
N ILE A 60 -2.77 31.86 25.81
CA ILE A 60 -3.57 30.64 25.72
C ILE A 60 -3.21 29.84 24.46
N ILE A 61 -3.11 30.50 23.31
CA ILE A 61 -2.74 29.88 22.03
C ILE A 61 -1.33 29.28 22.12
N GLN A 62 -0.37 30.02 22.67
CA GLN A 62 1.01 29.54 22.85
C GLN A 62 1.09 28.35 23.80
N LYS A 63 0.35 28.36 24.92
CA LYS A 63 0.28 27.22 25.85
C LYS A 63 -0.32 25.98 25.18
N TRP A 64 -1.41 26.16 24.42
CA TRP A 64 -2.03 25.07 23.67
C TRP A 64 -1.06 24.50 22.63
N PHE A 65 -0.39 25.36 21.87
CA PHE A 65 0.58 24.97 20.85
C PHE A 65 1.74 24.18 21.46
N ARG A 66 2.36 24.66 22.54
CA ARG A 66 3.45 23.94 23.24
C ARG A 66 3.00 22.58 23.76
N ARG A 67 1.79 22.49 24.33
CA ARG A 67 1.22 21.21 24.79
C ARG A 67 0.96 20.25 23.63
N ARG A 68 0.43 20.76 22.51
CA ARG A 68 0.19 20.00 21.28
C ARG A 68 1.50 19.46 20.69
N GLN A 69 2.55 20.29 20.69
CA GLN A 69 3.87 19.93 20.20
C GLN A 69 4.53 18.86 21.09
N ALA A 70 4.47 19.00 22.42
CA ALA A 70 4.97 17.98 23.34
C ALA A 70 4.25 16.62 23.17
N LEU A 71 2.93 16.64 22.95
CA LEU A 71 2.16 15.43 22.66
C LEU A 71 2.58 14.78 21.33
N PHE A 72 2.86 15.58 20.31
CA PHE A 72 3.33 15.09 19.01
C PHE A 72 4.70 14.44 19.14
N GLU A 73 5.63 15.07 19.86
CA GLU A 73 6.95 14.50 20.12
C GLU A 73 6.90 13.21 20.95
N MET A 74 6.04 13.17 21.98
CA MET A 74 5.78 11.95 22.77
C MET A 74 5.26 10.81 21.89
N ARG A 75 4.30 11.09 21.00
CA ARG A 75 3.77 10.09 20.06
C ARG A 75 4.85 9.60 19.10
N ARG A 76 5.68 10.50 18.58
CA ARG A 76 6.81 10.14 17.70
C ARG A 76 7.80 9.22 18.43
N LYS A 77 8.14 9.54 19.68
CA LYS A 77 9.03 8.71 20.51
C LYS A 77 8.43 7.33 20.78
N ALA A 78 7.17 7.26 21.18
CA ALA A 78 6.49 5.99 21.42
C ALA A 78 6.43 5.12 20.16
N ALA A 79 6.09 5.71 19.01
CA ALA A 79 6.08 5.01 17.72
C ALA A 79 7.47 4.48 17.35
N TRP A 80 8.51 5.29 17.53
CA TRP A 80 9.90 4.87 17.31
C TRP A 80 10.29 3.70 18.21
N THR A 81 9.98 3.78 19.50
CA THR A 81 10.26 2.71 20.47
C THR A 81 9.53 1.41 20.11
N ILE A 82 8.26 1.49 19.70
CA ILE A 82 7.51 0.31 19.25
C ILE A 82 8.18 -0.33 18.04
N TYR A 83 8.52 0.47 17.03
CA TYR A 83 9.17 -0.02 15.81
C TYR A 83 10.50 -0.70 16.14
N GLN A 84 11.33 -0.06 16.95
CA GLN A 84 12.62 -0.61 17.37
C GLN A 84 12.47 -1.93 18.15
N HIS A 85 11.46 -2.06 19.03
CA HIS A 85 11.20 -3.32 19.73
C HIS A 85 10.72 -4.43 18.79
N ILE A 86 9.88 -4.11 17.80
CA ILE A 86 9.42 -5.08 16.81
C ILE A 86 10.61 -5.58 15.98
N GLU A 87 11.45 -4.68 15.48
CA GLU A 87 12.63 -5.04 14.68
C GLU A 87 13.59 -5.94 15.45
N TYR A 88 13.95 -5.56 16.68
CA TYR A 88 14.82 -6.38 17.52
C TYR A 88 14.20 -7.73 17.89
N SER A 89 12.88 -7.82 18.06
CA SER A 89 12.22 -9.11 18.29
C SER A 89 12.34 -10.02 17.07
N GLY A 90 12.19 -9.47 15.86
CA GLY A 90 12.39 -10.19 14.60
C GLY A 90 13.82 -10.70 14.44
N GLU A 91 14.82 -9.85 14.68
CA GLU A 91 16.24 -10.24 14.64
C GLU A 91 16.56 -11.35 15.65
N GLN A 92 16.04 -11.25 16.88
CA GLN A 92 16.23 -12.28 17.90
C GLN A 92 15.59 -13.61 17.51
N ASP A 93 14.40 -13.58 16.91
CA ASP A 93 13.72 -14.79 16.48
C ASP A 93 14.43 -15.45 15.27
N GLN A 94 15.01 -14.67 14.37
CA GLN A 94 15.89 -15.19 13.31
C GLN A 94 17.15 -15.86 13.87
N LEU A 95 17.80 -15.26 14.88
CA LEU A 95 18.97 -15.85 15.54
C LEU A 95 18.63 -17.15 16.26
N LYS A 96 17.46 -17.23 16.92
CA LYS A 96 16.97 -18.47 17.54
C LYS A 96 16.71 -19.56 16.50
N LEU A 97 16.10 -19.21 15.37
CA LEU A 97 15.89 -20.14 14.27
C LEU A 97 17.22 -20.67 13.72
N TYR A 98 18.19 -19.79 13.50
CA TYR A 98 19.53 -20.18 13.07
C TYR A 98 20.20 -21.15 14.05
N ASN A 99 20.17 -20.84 15.35
CA ASN A 99 20.71 -21.73 16.39
C ASN A 99 19.99 -23.07 16.41
N PHE A 100 18.66 -23.09 16.30
CA PHE A 100 17.88 -24.32 16.19
C PHE A 100 18.30 -25.16 14.99
N PHE A 101 18.49 -24.56 13.81
CA PHE A 101 18.95 -25.29 12.62
C PHE A 101 20.38 -25.83 12.77
N ILE A 102 21.27 -25.08 13.43
CA ILE A 102 22.61 -25.60 13.77
C ILE A 102 22.51 -26.81 14.69
N GLU A 103 21.72 -26.71 15.77
CA GLU A 103 21.54 -27.81 16.72
C GLU A 103 20.93 -29.05 16.04
N LEU A 104 19.93 -28.84 15.18
CA LEU A 104 19.32 -29.89 14.36
C LEU A 104 20.36 -30.55 13.44
N MET A 105 21.15 -29.77 12.71
CA MET A 105 22.19 -30.31 11.82
C MET A 105 23.29 -31.05 12.59
N GLN A 106 23.68 -30.57 13.77
CA GLN A 106 24.65 -31.24 14.63
C GLN A 106 24.09 -32.56 15.19
N ALA A 107 22.81 -32.59 15.57
CA ALA A 107 22.13 -33.81 16.01
C ALA A 107 22.02 -34.84 14.87
N VAL A 108 21.65 -34.41 13.67
CA VAL A 108 21.59 -35.25 12.47
C VAL A 108 22.98 -35.76 12.07
N SER A 109 24.01 -34.92 12.16
CA SER A 109 25.39 -35.32 11.88
C SER A 109 25.99 -36.26 12.92
N LYS A 110 25.46 -36.30 14.16
CA LYS A 110 25.83 -37.28 15.18
C LYS A 110 25.12 -38.63 14.97
N ASN A 111 23.90 -38.63 14.43
CA ASN A 111 23.13 -39.83 14.09
C ASN A 111 23.49 -40.40 12.69
N ARG A 112 24.78 -40.65 12.43
CA ARG A 112 25.32 -41.21 11.16
C ARG A 112 24.89 -42.66 10.84
N ARG A 113 23.59 -42.93 10.73
CA ARG A 113 23.08 -44.14 10.06
C ARG A 113 21.95 -43.90 9.05
N ASP A 114 21.31 -42.73 9.04
CA ASP A 114 20.25 -42.40 8.09
C ASP A 114 20.62 -41.26 7.12
N VAL A 115 21.84 -41.33 6.55
CA VAL A 115 22.40 -40.36 5.58
C VAL A 115 21.79 -40.57 4.17
N SER A 116 20.48 -40.72 4.10
CA SER A 116 19.73 -40.76 2.83
C SER A 116 18.84 -39.53 2.69
N VAL A 117 18.21 -39.09 3.78
CA VAL A 117 17.22 -38.00 3.72
C VAL A 117 17.89 -36.62 3.73
N ALA A 118 18.90 -36.41 4.58
CA ALA A 118 19.63 -35.13 4.65
C ALA A 118 20.38 -34.82 3.33
N THR A 119 20.98 -35.85 2.71
CA THR A 119 21.65 -35.73 1.40
C THR A 119 20.67 -35.45 0.27
N LYS A 120 19.41 -35.92 0.38
CA LYS A 120 18.35 -35.67 -0.60
C LYS A 120 17.80 -34.24 -0.50
N VAL A 121 17.79 -33.66 0.70
CA VAL A 121 17.44 -32.24 0.92
C VAL A 121 18.57 -31.32 0.41
N LEU A 122 19.84 -31.68 0.60
CA LEU A 122 20.98 -30.92 0.08
C LEU A 122 21.24 -31.09 -1.43
N ARG A 123 20.74 -32.16 -2.08
CA ARG A 123 20.81 -32.30 -3.56
C ARG A 123 19.82 -31.41 -4.32
N ARG A 124 18.81 -30.84 -3.65
CA ARG A 124 17.89 -29.86 -4.27
C ARG A 124 18.56 -28.56 -4.69
N SER A 125 19.82 -28.34 -4.32
CA SER A 125 20.61 -27.17 -4.75
C SER A 125 21.65 -27.48 -5.83
N SER A 126 21.63 -28.68 -6.44
CA SER A 126 22.49 -28.98 -7.59
C SER A 126 21.82 -28.58 -8.91
N SER A 127 22.42 -27.61 -9.59
CA SER A 127 22.01 -26.93 -10.84
C SER A 127 21.67 -27.84 -12.04
N LEU A 128 21.84 -29.16 -11.91
CA LEU A 128 21.50 -30.16 -12.93
C LEU A 128 20.06 -30.69 -12.83
N SER A 129 19.41 -30.62 -11.66
CA SER A 129 17.97 -30.98 -11.55
C SER A 129 17.06 -29.86 -12.06
N GLY A 130 17.50 -28.60 -11.96
CA GLY A 130 16.73 -27.44 -12.37
C GLY A 130 16.40 -27.43 -13.86
N LEU A 131 17.34 -27.81 -14.75
CA LEU A 131 17.07 -27.85 -16.20
C LEU A 131 16.06 -28.93 -16.60
N ALA A 132 16.09 -30.09 -15.93
CA ALA A 132 15.16 -31.18 -16.22
C ALA A 132 13.74 -30.85 -15.72
N GLU A 133 13.63 -30.33 -14.49
CA GLU A 133 12.35 -29.84 -13.95
C GLU A 133 11.80 -28.66 -14.77
N GLU A 134 12.67 -27.81 -15.31
CA GLU A 134 12.28 -26.67 -16.15
C GLU A 134 11.70 -27.12 -17.49
N LEU A 135 12.38 -28.06 -18.18
CA LEU A 135 11.88 -28.61 -19.44
C LEU A 135 10.57 -29.38 -19.24
N GLU A 136 10.44 -30.12 -18.13
CA GLU A 136 9.22 -30.83 -17.76
C GLU A 136 8.07 -29.85 -17.46
N LEU A 137 8.35 -28.76 -16.75
CA LEU A 137 7.35 -27.72 -16.47
C LEU A 137 6.89 -27.01 -17.74
N GLU A 138 7.80 -26.68 -18.65
CA GLU A 138 7.47 -26.09 -19.96
C GLU A 138 6.60 -27.03 -20.80
N GLN A 139 6.87 -28.33 -20.77
CA GLN A 139 6.05 -29.33 -21.46
C GLN A 139 4.64 -29.45 -20.84
N LEU A 140 4.53 -29.47 -19.51
CA LEU A 140 3.25 -29.57 -18.80
C LEU A 140 2.39 -28.31 -18.94
N THR A 141 3.01 -27.15 -19.11
CA THR A 141 2.33 -25.85 -19.19
C THR A 141 2.38 -25.23 -20.60
N ALA A 142 2.64 -26.05 -21.62
CA ALA A 142 2.71 -25.61 -23.00
C ALA A 142 1.36 -25.01 -23.44
N ALA A 143 1.36 -23.71 -23.75
CA ALA A 143 0.14 -22.99 -24.16
C ALA A 143 -0.47 -23.61 -25.44
N SER A 144 0.34 -24.20 -26.31
CA SER A 144 -0.08 -24.90 -27.53
C SER A 144 -1.01 -26.09 -27.30
N THR A 145 -1.01 -26.68 -26.10
CA THR A 145 -1.90 -27.80 -25.75
C THR A 145 -3.34 -27.34 -25.51
N ILE A 146 -3.55 -26.06 -25.21
CA ILE A 146 -4.88 -25.48 -24.97
C ILE A 146 -5.36 -24.84 -26.29
N SER A 147 -6.31 -25.50 -26.96
CA SER A 147 -6.97 -24.93 -28.14
C SER A 147 -7.86 -23.76 -27.75
N ILE A 148 -7.76 -22.66 -28.48
CA ILE A 148 -8.66 -21.51 -28.33
C ILE A 148 -9.98 -21.85 -29.03
N GLU A 149 -11.10 -21.75 -28.32
CA GLU A 149 -12.40 -21.94 -28.94
C GLU A 149 -12.72 -20.79 -29.92
N PRO A 150 -13.24 -21.06 -31.12
CA PRO A 150 -13.54 -20.03 -32.12
C PRO A 150 -14.66 -19.08 -31.70
N THR A 151 -15.38 -19.39 -30.62
CA THR A 151 -16.42 -18.59 -29.99
C THR A 151 -15.89 -17.56 -29.01
N TYR A 152 -14.59 -17.59 -28.68
CA TYR A 152 -13.99 -16.66 -27.72
C TYR A 152 -13.92 -15.24 -28.27
N GLN A 153 -14.61 -14.30 -27.62
CA GLN A 153 -14.69 -12.88 -28.01
C GLN A 153 -13.81 -11.96 -27.16
N GLY A 154 -13.03 -12.52 -26.23
CA GLY A 154 -12.21 -11.73 -25.31
C GLY A 154 -10.90 -11.24 -25.91
N PRO A 155 -10.04 -10.61 -25.10
CA PRO A 155 -8.76 -10.07 -25.55
C PRO A 155 -7.82 -11.16 -26.10
N HIS A 156 -7.25 -10.88 -27.27
CA HIS A 156 -6.26 -11.74 -27.93
C HIS A 156 -4.88 -11.13 -27.76
N ILE A 157 -3.91 -11.95 -27.32
CA ILE A 157 -2.53 -11.51 -27.10
C ILE A 157 -1.63 -12.20 -28.10
N VAL A 158 -0.82 -11.41 -28.82
CA VAL A 158 0.24 -11.93 -29.68
C VAL A 158 1.61 -11.54 -29.14
N LEU A 159 2.60 -12.39 -29.40
CA LEU A 159 4.00 -12.08 -29.09
C LEU A 159 4.63 -11.32 -30.27
N PRO A 160 5.45 -10.29 -30.01
CA PRO A 160 5.85 -9.75 -28.71
C PRO A 160 4.73 -8.93 -28.03
N ILE A 161 4.65 -9.00 -26.70
CA ILE A 161 3.66 -8.24 -25.92
C ILE A 161 4.01 -6.75 -25.98
N THR A 162 3.08 -5.95 -26.50
CA THR A 162 3.23 -4.50 -26.68
C THR A 162 2.34 -3.71 -25.73
N LYS A 163 2.55 -2.39 -25.66
CA LYS A 163 1.71 -1.45 -24.91
C LYS A 163 0.21 -1.54 -25.29
N GLU A 164 -0.10 -1.78 -26.55
CA GLU A 164 -1.49 -1.89 -27.03
C GLU A 164 -2.21 -3.06 -26.36
N HIS A 165 -1.51 -4.19 -26.21
CA HIS A 165 -2.06 -5.37 -25.51
C HIS A 165 -2.34 -5.07 -24.04
N PHE A 166 -1.48 -4.29 -23.38
CA PHE A 166 -1.71 -3.85 -22.01
C PHE A 166 -2.98 -3.00 -21.91
N GLU A 167 -3.18 -2.04 -22.81
CA GLU A 167 -4.39 -1.20 -22.83
C GLU A 167 -5.66 -2.01 -23.13
N ILE A 168 -5.59 -2.97 -24.05
CA ILE A 168 -6.70 -3.89 -24.36
C ILE A 168 -7.08 -4.73 -23.13
N LEU A 169 -6.09 -5.31 -22.44
CA LEU A 169 -6.32 -6.09 -21.21
C LEU A 169 -6.91 -5.24 -20.09
N LEU A 170 -6.41 -4.01 -19.94
CA LEU A 170 -6.90 -3.06 -18.96
C LEU A 170 -8.39 -2.79 -19.15
N LEU A 171 -8.81 -2.53 -20.39
CA LEU A 171 -10.21 -2.31 -20.74
C LEU A 171 -11.07 -3.57 -20.57
N ALA A 172 -10.55 -4.74 -20.95
CA ALA A 172 -11.25 -6.02 -20.81
C ALA A 172 -11.53 -6.35 -19.33
N PHE A 173 -10.52 -6.23 -18.45
CA PHE A 173 -10.69 -6.49 -17.03
C PHE A 173 -11.55 -5.45 -16.32
N GLN A 174 -11.54 -4.19 -16.77
CA GLN A 174 -12.51 -3.19 -16.28
C GLN A 174 -13.96 -3.57 -16.58
N ARG A 175 -14.21 -4.25 -17.71
CA ARG A 175 -15.54 -4.76 -18.08
C ARG A 175 -15.89 -6.10 -17.42
N GLY A 176 -14.94 -6.71 -16.71
CA GLY A 176 -15.10 -8.04 -16.13
C GLY A 176 -15.03 -9.17 -17.16
N GLU A 177 -14.38 -8.94 -18.31
CA GLU A 177 -14.16 -9.97 -19.31
C GLU A 177 -13.04 -10.92 -18.87
N LEU A 178 -13.20 -12.22 -19.17
CA LEU A 178 -12.23 -13.25 -18.80
C LEU A 178 -11.16 -13.43 -19.89
N LEU A 179 -9.89 -13.52 -19.46
CA LEU A 179 -8.79 -13.88 -20.36
C LEU A 179 -8.73 -15.40 -20.56
N HIS A 180 -8.62 -15.83 -21.81
CA HIS A 180 -8.51 -17.25 -22.12
C HIS A 180 -7.24 -17.87 -21.49
N PRO A 181 -7.29 -19.10 -20.93
CA PRO A 181 -6.15 -19.74 -20.25
C PRO A 181 -4.89 -19.85 -21.13
N HIS A 182 -5.05 -20.03 -22.44
CA HIS A 182 -3.95 -19.99 -23.40
C HIS A 182 -3.10 -18.71 -23.26
N TYR A 183 -3.74 -17.53 -23.26
CA TYR A 183 -3.06 -16.25 -23.17
C TYR A 183 -2.47 -15.99 -21.78
N VAL A 184 -3.13 -16.49 -20.73
CA VAL A 184 -2.59 -16.46 -19.36
C VAL A 184 -1.25 -17.20 -19.32
N LEU A 185 -1.18 -18.42 -19.87
CA LEU A 185 0.08 -19.18 -19.91
C LEU A 185 1.15 -18.47 -20.73
N VAL A 186 0.80 -17.87 -21.87
CA VAL A 186 1.74 -17.08 -22.68
C VAL A 186 2.36 -15.93 -21.88
N ILE A 187 1.54 -15.16 -21.15
CA ILE A 187 2.04 -14.08 -20.27
C ILE A 187 2.96 -14.66 -19.19
N LEU A 188 2.55 -15.74 -18.53
CA LEU A 188 3.32 -16.33 -17.43
C LEU A 188 4.68 -16.87 -17.88
N HIS A 189 4.75 -17.43 -19.08
CA HIS A 189 6.00 -17.92 -19.66
C HIS A 189 6.96 -16.77 -19.97
N GLU A 190 6.48 -15.71 -20.62
CA GLU A 190 7.30 -14.52 -20.88
C GLU A 190 7.73 -13.81 -19.58
N LEU A 191 6.81 -13.70 -18.62
CA LEU A 191 7.12 -13.14 -17.30
C LEU A 191 8.22 -13.94 -16.61
N ARG A 192 8.09 -15.27 -16.57
CA ARG A 192 9.09 -16.16 -15.97
C ARG A 192 10.46 -15.98 -16.63
N ARG A 193 10.49 -15.92 -17.97
CA ARG A 193 11.73 -15.70 -18.73
C ARG A 193 12.39 -14.38 -18.34
N LEU A 194 11.61 -13.32 -18.22
CA LEU A 194 12.08 -11.99 -17.83
C LEU A 194 12.56 -11.95 -16.38
N LEU A 195 11.79 -12.46 -15.42
CA LEU A 195 12.15 -12.49 -14.00
C LEU A 195 13.46 -13.24 -13.74
N LYS A 196 13.74 -14.32 -14.49
CA LYS A 196 15.02 -15.05 -14.40
C LYS A 196 16.24 -14.21 -14.77
N THR A 197 16.06 -13.23 -15.66
CA THR A 197 17.15 -12.35 -16.09
C THR A 197 17.37 -11.17 -15.16
N LEU A 198 16.40 -10.85 -14.31
CA LEU A 198 16.48 -9.73 -13.39
C LEU A 198 17.30 -10.08 -12.13
N PRO A 199 18.07 -9.12 -11.59
CA PRO A 199 18.75 -9.31 -10.32
C PRO A 199 17.76 -9.34 -9.15
N ASN A 200 18.14 -10.01 -8.06
CA ASN A 200 17.33 -10.01 -6.82
C ASN A 200 17.17 -8.61 -6.20
N VAL A 201 18.10 -7.69 -6.50
CA VAL A 201 18.06 -6.30 -6.03
C VAL A 201 18.03 -5.39 -7.24
N ASN A 202 16.88 -4.77 -7.48
CA ASN A 202 16.70 -3.80 -8.56
C ASN A 202 17.10 -2.41 -8.07
N VAL A 203 18.03 -1.77 -8.79
CA VAL A 203 18.43 -0.38 -8.54
C VAL A 203 17.64 0.54 -9.44
N VAL A 204 16.75 1.33 -8.86
CA VAL A 204 15.90 2.28 -9.60
C VAL A 204 16.61 3.62 -9.73
N SER A 205 16.75 4.13 -10.96
CA SER A 205 17.31 5.46 -11.22
C SER A 205 16.19 6.46 -11.49
N THR A 206 16.14 7.55 -10.70
CA THR A 206 15.18 8.65 -10.88
C THR A 206 15.73 9.79 -11.74
N HIS A 207 16.91 9.60 -12.35
CA HIS A 207 17.58 10.66 -13.09
C HIS A 207 16.75 11.20 -14.28
N LEU A 208 16.00 10.32 -14.96
CA LEU A 208 15.22 10.67 -16.14
C LEU A 208 13.89 11.33 -15.78
N THR A 209 13.14 10.75 -14.85
CA THR A 209 11.73 11.09 -14.58
C THR A 209 11.55 12.00 -13.38
N LYS A 210 12.60 12.23 -12.56
CA LYS A 210 12.62 13.03 -11.32
C LYS A 210 11.70 12.54 -10.20
N PHE A 211 10.75 11.66 -10.49
CA PHE A 211 9.85 11.02 -9.55
C PHE A 211 9.62 9.55 -9.93
N VAL A 212 9.16 8.77 -8.96
CA VAL A 212 8.73 7.38 -9.12
C VAL A 212 7.47 7.17 -8.31
N THR A 213 6.50 6.43 -8.86
CA THR A 213 5.26 6.11 -8.15
C THR A 213 5.44 4.79 -7.41
N VAL A 214 5.37 4.83 -6.08
CA VAL A 214 5.40 3.62 -5.25
C VAL A 214 3.98 3.23 -4.87
N VAL A 215 3.59 2.02 -5.22
CA VAL A 215 2.30 1.41 -4.92
C VAL A 215 2.49 0.38 -3.82
N GLY A 216 1.71 0.49 -2.74
CA GLY A 216 1.69 -0.47 -1.63
C GLY A 216 0.71 -1.61 -1.88
N ASP A 217 0.14 -2.15 -0.80
CA ASP A 217 -0.79 -3.27 -0.87
C ASP A 217 -2.06 -2.94 -1.66
N LEU A 218 -2.40 -3.80 -2.63
CA LEU A 218 -3.64 -3.71 -3.41
C LEU A 218 -4.70 -4.68 -2.89
N HIS A 219 -4.30 -5.75 -2.19
CA HIS A 219 -5.20 -6.73 -1.59
C HIS A 219 -6.27 -7.28 -2.55
N GLY A 220 -5.92 -7.48 -3.83
CA GLY A 220 -6.84 -8.03 -4.83
C GLY A 220 -7.98 -7.08 -5.26
N SER A 221 -7.85 -5.77 -5.02
CA SER A 221 -8.82 -4.74 -5.47
C SER A 221 -8.40 -4.11 -6.80
N LEU A 222 -9.02 -4.56 -7.91
CA LEU A 222 -8.72 -4.02 -9.23
C LEU A 222 -9.13 -2.55 -9.36
N ALA A 223 -10.23 -2.16 -8.69
CA ALA A 223 -10.72 -0.79 -8.69
C ALA A 223 -9.67 0.20 -8.16
N ASP A 224 -8.93 -0.17 -7.12
CA ASP A 224 -7.89 0.67 -6.54
C ASP A 224 -6.71 0.84 -7.51
N LEU A 225 -6.30 -0.24 -8.19
CA LEU A 225 -5.28 -0.17 -9.24
C LEU A 225 -5.72 0.77 -10.39
N MET A 226 -6.98 0.68 -10.81
CA MET A 226 -7.52 1.55 -11.86
C MET A 226 -7.53 3.02 -11.44
N ILE A 227 -7.85 3.32 -10.17
CA ILE A 227 -7.81 4.69 -9.65
C ILE A 227 -6.38 5.23 -9.64
N ILE A 228 -5.39 4.40 -9.28
CA ILE A 228 -3.97 4.78 -9.30
C ILE A 228 -3.55 5.14 -10.73
N PHE A 229 -3.87 4.29 -11.71
CA PHE A 229 -3.55 4.58 -13.11
C PHE A 229 -4.29 5.79 -13.67
N HIS A 230 -5.54 6.01 -13.28
CA HIS A 230 -6.27 7.20 -13.69
C HIS A 230 -5.68 8.49 -13.10
N LYS A 231 -5.19 8.46 -11.86
CA LYS A 231 -4.64 9.65 -11.18
C LYS A 231 -3.19 9.95 -11.56
N ASN A 232 -2.36 8.93 -11.66
CA ASN A 232 -0.92 9.05 -11.86
C ASN A 232 -0.49 8.76 -13.31
N GLY A 233 -1.40 8.32 -14.17
CA GLY A 233 -1.11 7.89 -15.53
C GLY A 233 -0.79 6.39 -15.62
N LEU A 234 -0.68 5.88 -16.85
CA LEU A 234 -0.26 4.50 -17.07
C LEU A 234 1.28 4.38 -16.94
N PRO A 235 1.80 3.17 -16.64
CA PRO A 235 3.22 2.90 -16.70
C PRO A 235 3.77 3.24 -18.09
N SER A 236 4.89 3.97 -18.11
CA SER A 236 5.60 4.33 -19.33
C SER A 236 7.05 4.67 -19.01
N ASN A 237 7.87 4.89 -20.04
CA ASN A 237 9.28 5.28 -19.87
C ASN A 237 9.45 6.57 -19.04
N GLU A 238 8.45 7.46 -19.06
CA GLU A 238 8.44 8.72 -18.33
C GLU A 238 7.75 8.62 -16.96
N ASN A 239 7.05 7.52 -16.68
CA ASN A 239 6.26 7.32 -15.47
C ASN A 239 6.54 5.93 -14.86
N PRO A 240 7.61 5.80 -14.06
CA PRO A 240 8.01 4.53 -13.49
C PRO A 240 7.18 4.18 -12.24
N TYR A 241 6.94 2.89 -12.07
CA TYR A 241 6.17 2.32 -10.97
C TYR A 241 6.99 1.30 -10.19
N ILE A 242 6.81 1.29 -8.87
CA ILE A 242 7.32 0.25 -7.97
C ILE A 242 6.13 -0.33 -7.22
N PHE A 243 5.89 -1.62 -7.35
CA PHE A 243 4.85 -2.36 -6.63
C PHE A 243 5.48 -3.11 -5.46
N ASN A 244 5.40 -2.56 -4.25
CA ASN A 244 6.11 -3.04 -3.05
C ASN A 244 5.14 -3.63 -1.99
N GLY A 245 4.12 -4.37 -2.40
CA GLY A 245 3.08 -4.82 -1.48
C GLY A 245 2.40 -6.13 -1.85
N ASP A 246 1.46 -6.56 -1.00
CA ASP A 246 0.64 -7.76 -1.19
C ASP A 246 -0.39 -7.55 -2.30
N ILE A 247 -0.03 -8.01 -3.50
CA ILE A 247 -0.84 -7.84 -4.71
C ILE A 247 -2.08 -8.77 -4.70
N VAL A 248 -1.95 -10.04 -4.25
CA VAL A 248 -2.84 -11.14 -4.70
C VAL A 248 -3.64 -11.93 -3.64
N ASP A 249 -3.65 -11.55 -2.36
CA ASP A 249 -4.12 -12.51 -1.33
C ASP A 249 -5.57 -12.35 -0.84
N ARG A 250 -6.16 -11.16 -0.86
CA ARG A 250 -7.41 -10.89 -0.11
C ARG A 250 -8.64 -10.61 -0.95
N GLY A 251 -8.46 -10.26 -2.22
CA GLY A 251 -9.54 -9.78 -3.08
C GLY A 251 -9.91 -10.78 -4.17
N PHE A 252 -11.13 -10.63 -4.68
CA PHE A 252 -11.68 -11.50 -5.72
C PHE A 252 -11.04 -11.29 -7.10
N GLN A 253 -10.39 -10.15 -7.33
CA GLN A 253 -9.82 -9.75 -8.63
C GLN A 253 -8.28 -9.83 -8.64
N SER A 254 -7.73 -10.75 -7.85
CA SER A 254 -6.29 -10.89 -7.65
C SER A 254 -5.57 -11.36 -8.91
N ILE A 255 -6.22 -12.21 -9.72
CA ILE A 255 -5.62 -12.74 -10.96
C ILE A 255 -5.50 -11.63 -12.01
N GLU A 256 -6.52 -10.80 -12.17
CA GLU A 256 -6.56 -9.69 -13.11
C GLU A 256 -5.48 -8.66 -12.80
N ILE A 257 -5.33 -8.30 -11.52
CA ILE A 257 -4.27 -7.40 -11.05
C ILE A 257 -2.90 -8.00 -11.33
N PHE A 258 -2.69 -9.26 -10.97
CA PHE A 258 -1.42 -9.95 -11.20
C PHE A 258 -1.05 -9.96 -12.68
N LEU A 259 -2.00 -10.28 -13.57
CA LEU A 259 -1.78 -10.30 -15.01
C LEU A 259 -1.48 -8.90 -15.56
N LEU A 260 -2.17 -7.86 -15.10
CA LEU A 260 -1.89 -6.49 -15.51
C LEU A 260 -0.48 -6.05 -15.11
N ILE A 261 -0.08 -6.29 -13.86
CA ILE A 261 1.25 -5.93 -13.38
C ILE A 261 2.32 -6.74 -14.12
N SER A 262 2.07 -8.03 -14.37
CA SER A 262 2.96 -8.90 -15.13
C SER A 262 3.17 -8.39 -16.56
N VAL A 263 2.09 -8.00 -17.26
CA VAL A 263 2.19 -7.43 -18.60
C VAL A 263 2.89 -6.07 -18.59
N ALA A 264 2.60 -5.22 -17.60
CA ALA A 264 3.30 -3.94 -17.44
C ALA A 264 4.81 -4.13 -17.24
N LEU A 265 5.21 -5.15 -16.46
CA LEU A 265 6.62 -5.51 -16.26
C LEU A 265 7.27 -6.04 -17.55
N ILE A 266 6.56 -6.84 -18.34
CA ILE A 266 7.07 -7.35 -19.63
C ILE A 266 7.25 -6.22 -20.64
N VAL A 267 6.29 -5.30 -20.73
CA VAL A 267 6.32 -4.18 -21.68
C VAL A 267 7.36 -3.12 -21.26
N TYR A 268 7.52 -2.89 -19.96
CA TYR A 268 8.39 -1.85 -19.40
C TYR A 268 9.38 -2.41 -18.35
N PRO A 269 10.31 -3.29 -18.74
CA PRO A 269 11.22 -3.98 -17.82
C PRO A 269 12.17 -3.06 -17.04
N SER A 270 12.37 -1.83 -17.52
CA SER A 270 13.27 -0.84 -16.90
C SER A 270 12.53 0.27 -16.14
N ASN A 271 11.19 0.24 -16.11
CA ASN A 271 10.38 1.30 -15.51
C ASN A 271 9.33 0.77 -14.54
N VAL A 272 9.01 -0.52 -14.60
CA VAL A 272 8.12 -1.20 -13.65
C VAL A 272 8.96 -2.16 -12.82
N TYR A 273 8.76 -2.13 -11.51
CA TYR A 273 9.48 -2.95 -10.53
C TYR A 273 8.53 -3.59 -9.53
#